data_AF-A0A8T5B1H4-F1
#
_entry.id   AF-A0A8T5B1H4-F1
#
_cell.length_a   1.000
_cell.length_b   1.000
_cell.length_c   1.000
_cell.angle_alpha   90.00
_cell.angle_beta   90.00
_cell.angle_gamma   90.00
#
_symmetry.space_group_name_H-M   'P 1'
#
loop_
_entity.id
_entity.type
_entity.pdbx_description
1 polymer ?
#
loop_
_entity_poly.entity_id
_entity_poly.type
_entity_poly.pdbx_seq_one_letter_code
_entity_poly.pdbx_strand_id
1 'polypeptide(L)'
;MKFINVIYSLRFKNLFLMDWGDEVNAMVFGFLRRAEDGFFEVCGIPLKRAPLLRLTKLAQRKGVLYGCLNAAERMFVKLVIKLTVGVRSPILARAVAPIIKKLLEAVKGSSKFLKEILGKVGYWMVVKGWEKAEEISRLAQSWGNKAAHKWAEEVGFARYLTIMNMSIWEGKSDARHL
;
A
#
# COMPACT_ATOMS: atom_id res chain seq x y z
N MET A 1 -4.61 8.08 44.00
CA MET A 1 -4.31 8.10 42.55
C MET A 1 -3.96 6.69 42.04
N LYS A 2 -4.97 5.83 41.81
CA LYS A 2 -4.78 4.49 41.21
C LYS A 2 -5.94 4.14 40.27
N PHE A 3 -6.08 4.86 39.15
CA PHE A 3 -7.10 4.53 38.13
C PHE A 3 -6.66 4.71 36.67
N ILE A 4 -5.43 5.14 36.41
CA ILE A 4 -4.95 5.37 35.03
C ILE A 4 -4.24 4.13 34.44
N ASN A 5 -3.76 3.19 35.26
CA ASN A 5 -2.91 2.10 34.79
C ASN A 5 -3.63 0.82 34.29
N VAL A 6 -4.95 0.72 34.39
CA VAL A 6 -5.66 -0.53 34.00
C VAL A 6 -6.26 -0.44 32.58
N ILE A 7 -6.62 0.76 32.10
CA ILE A 7 -7.26 0.93 30.78
C ILE A 7 -6.24 0.84 29.62
N TYR A 8 -4.98 1.23 29.83
CA TYR A 8 -3.94 1.14 28.79
C TYR A 8 -3.43 -0.29 28.54
N SER A 9 -3.64 -1.22 29.47
CA SER A 9 -3.16 -2.61 29.33
C SER A 9 -4.14 -3.52 28.58
N LEU A 10 -5.44 -3.26 28.66
CA LEU A 10 -6.47 -4.19 28.19
C LEU A 10 -7.01 -3.91 26.78
N ARG A 11 -6.82 -2.69 26.23
CA ARG A 11 -7.32 -2.36 24.89
C ARG A 11 -6.28 -2.45 23.77
N PHE A 12 -5.00 -2.54 24.11
CA PHE A 12 -3.91 -2.74 23.13
C PHE A 12 -3.62 -4.23 22.83
N LYS A 13 -3.95 -5.13 23.77
CA LYS A 13 -3.71 -6.57 23.62
C LYS A 13 -4.68 -7.25 22.64
N ASN A 14 -5.94 -6.79 22.58
CA ASN A 14 -6.95 -7.39 21.71
C ASN A 14 -6.82 -7.05 20.21
N LEU A 15 -5.93 -6.12 19.83
CA LEU A 15 -5.66 -5.84 18.41
C LEU A 15 -4.43 -6.58 17.87
N PHE A 16 -3.65 -7.23 18.76
CA PHE A 16 -2.35 -7.81 18.44
C PHE A 16 -2.32 -9.35 18.44
N LEU A 17 -3.43 -9.99 18.85
CA LEU A 17 -3.60 -11.45 18.96
C LEU A 17 -4.81 -11.94 18.14
N MET A 18 -5.14 -11.28 17.03
CA MET A 18 -5.94 -11.94 16.00
C MET A 18 -4.98 -12.74 15.13
N ASP A 19 -5.04 -14.05 15.25
CA ASP A 19 -4.56 -14.98 14.25
C ASP A 19 -5.43 -14.78 12.99
N TRP A 20 -5.06 -13.78 12.19
CA TRP A 20 -5.66 -13.57 10.89
C TRP A 20 -5.18 -14.71 10.00
N GLY A 21 -6.08 -15.63 9.65
CA GLY A 21 -5.76 -16.83 8.88
C GLY A 21 -4.93 -16.55 7.62
N ASP A 22 -4.16 -17.54 7.20
CA ASP A 22 -3.12 -17.45 6.16
C ASP A 22 -3.59 -16.82 4.84
N GLU A 23 -4.87 -16.91 4.49
CA GLU A 23 -5.46 -16.25 3.31
C GLU A 23 -5.57 -14.71 3.44
N VAL A 24 -5.92 -14.20 4.63
CA VAL A 24 -5.95 -12.75 4.88
C VAL A 24 -4.53 -12.20 4.93
N ASN A 25 -3.60 -13.00 5.47
CA ASN A 25 -2.19 -12.68 5.45
C ASN A 25 -1.66 -12.58 4.01
N ALA A 26 -1.98 -13.52 3.11
CA ALA A 26 -1.57 -13.44 1.71
C ALA A 26 -2.19 -12.22 0.99
N MET A 27 -3.48 -11.95 1.18
CA MET A 27 -4.19 -10.87 0.49
C MET A 27 -3.83 -9.46 0.99
N VAL A 28 -3.46 -9.32 2.27
CA VAL A 28 -3.04 -8.04 2.86
C VAL A 28 -1.53 -7.84 2.74
N PHE A 29 -0.72 -8.91 2.80
CA PHE A 29 0.75 -8.84 2.81
C PHE A 29 1.44 -9.13 1.48
N GLY A 30 0.75 -9.62 0.44
CA GLY A 30 1.31 -9.73 -0.91
C GLY A 30 1.84 -8.39 -1.47
N PHE A 31 1.38 -7.28 -0.91
CA PHE A 31 1.81 -5.93 -1.29
C PHE A 31 2.94 -5.36 -0.41
N LEU A 32 3.31 -6.02 0.70
CA LEU A 32 4.31 -5.56 1.66
C LEU A 32 5.66 -6.23 1.38
N ARG A 33 6.65 -5.46 0.94
CA ARG A 33 7.99 -5.96 0.59
C ARG A 33 9.09 -5.24 1.35
N ARG A 34 10.22 -5.90 1.60
CA ARG A 34 11.47 -5.25 2.00
C ARG A 34 12.27 -4.84 0.75
N ALA A 35 12.52 -3.55 0.59
CA ALA A 35 13.34 -2.99 -0.47
C ALA A 35 14.84 -3.22 -0.22
N GLU A 36 15.66 -3.03 -1.25
CA GLU A 36 17.12 -3.23 -1.22
C GLU A 36 17.82 -2.32 -0.20
N ASP A 37 17.28 -1.13 0.02
CA ASP A 37 17.75 -0.17 1.03
C ASP A 37 17.34 -0.55 2.48
N GLY A 38 16.73 -1.73 2.65
CA GLY A 38 16.33 -2.31 3.91
C GLY A 38 15.02 -1.77 4.48
N PHE A 39 14.36 -0.81 3.83
CA PHE A 39 13.05 -0.27 4.25
C PHE A 39 11.91 -1.09 3.64
N PHE A 40 10.77 -1.12 4.33
CA PHE A 40 9.57 -1.74 3.78
C PHE A 40 8.84 -0.83 2.79
N GLU A 41 8.13 -1.42 1.84
CA GLU A 41 7.29 -0.76 0.85
C GLU A 41 5.93 -1.43 0.75
N VAL A 42 4.90 -0.64 0.44
CA VAL A 42 3.52 -1.12 0.24
C VAL A 42 3.08 -0.68 -1.15
N CYS A 43 2.70 -1.64 -2.01
CA CYS A 43 2.36 -1.38 -3.41
C CYS A 43 3.46 -0.59 -4.16
N GLY A 44 4.73 -0.84 -3.84
CA GLY A 44 5.89 -0.13 -4.40
C GLY A 44 6.13 1.27 -3.84
N ILE A 45 5.44 1.64 -2.77
CA ILE A 45 5.63 2.92 -2.07
C ILE A 45 6.48 2.67 -0.84
N PRO A 46 7.70 3.24 -0.76
CA PRO A 46 8.52 3.11 0.43
C PRO A 46 7.80 3.67 1.65
N LEU A 47 7.77 2.89 2.74
CA LEU A 47 7.33 3.31 4.07
C LEU A 47 8.38 4.23 4.71
N LYS A 48 8.73 5.30 4.01
CA LYS A 48 9.65 6.36 4.43
C LYS A 48 8.87 7.59 4.82
N ARG A 49 9.47 8.42 5.67
CA ARG A 49 8.85 9.65 6.18
C ARG A 49 8.30 10.55 5.07
N ALA A 50 9.09 10.81 4.03
CA ALA A 50 8.71 11.75 2.96
C ALA A 50 7.51 11.25 2.12
N PRO A 51 7.50 10.03 1.56
CA PRO A 51 6.33 9.47 0.89
C PRO A 51 5.08 9.43 1.76
N LEU A 52 5.20 8.97 3.01
CA LEU A 52 4.07 8.88 3.94
C LEU A 52 3.48 10.25 4.29
N LEU A 53 4.33 11.24 4.53
CA LEU A 53 3.90 12.62 4.78
C LEU A 53 3.19 13.21 3.56
N ARG A 54 3.71 12.99 2.36
CA ARG A 54 3.09 13.46 1.11
C ARG A 54 1.73 12.81 0.88
N LEU A 55 1.62 11.49 1.05
CA LEU A 55 0.37 10.75 0.92
C LEU A 55 -0.67 11.23 1.94
N THR A 56 -0.27 11.43 3.20
CA THR A 56 -1.17 11.91 4.26
C THR A 56 -1.66 13.33 3.99
N LYS A 57 -0.77 14.24 3.57
CA LYS A 57 -1.15 15.61 3.18
C LYS A 57 -2.11 15.63 1.99
N LEU A 58 -1.89 14.76 1.01
CA LEU A 58 -2.79 14.61 -0.14
C LEU A 58 -4.18 14.15 0.30
N ALA A 59 -4.25 13.06 1.06
CA ALA A 59 -5.51 12.54 1.56
C ALA A 59 -6.27 13.60 2.38
N GLN A 60 -5.54 14.41 3.15
CA GLN A 60 -6.13 15.53 3.89
C GLN A 60 -6.68 16.62 2.95
N ARG A 61 -5.90 17.06 1.96
CA ARG A 61 -6.34 18.08 0.97
C ARG A 61 -7.56 17.64 0.16
N LYS A 62 -7.72 16.35 -0.06
CA LYS A 62 -8.87 15.76 -0.77
C LYS A 62 -10.06 15.45 0.14
N GLY A 63 -9.96 15.72 1.44
CA GLY A 63 -11.02 15.40 2.41
C GLY A 63 -11.20 13.90 2.68
N VAL A 64 -10.48 13.02 1.98
CA VAL A 64 -10.64 11.56 2.10
C VAL A 64 -10.01 10.99 3.36
N LEU A 65 -9.03 11.68 3.96
CA LEU A 65 -8.29 11.19 5.15
C LEU A 65 -9.23 10.86 6.32
N TYR A 66 -10.21 11.71 6.59
CA TYR A 66 -11.13 11.54 7.71
C TYR A 66 -12.24 10.52 7.42
N GLY A 67 -12.56 10.31 6.14
CA GLY A 67 -13.54 9.31 5.71
C GLY A 67 -12.98 7.89 5.64
N CYS A 68 -11.70 7.72 5.27
CA CYS A 68 -11.11 6.38 5.11
C CYS A 68 -10.34 5.88 6.35
N LEU A 69 -9.85 6.77 7.22
CA LEU A 69 -9.10 6.40 8.43
C LEU A 69 -9.83 6.82 9.70
N ASN A 70 -9.85 5.94 10.70
CA ASN A 70 -10.35 6.26 12.04
C ASN A 70 -9.32 7.07 12.87
N ALA A 71 -9.72 7.54 14.06
CA ALA A 71 -8.86 8.38 14.90
C ALA A 71 -7.55 7.70 15.32
N ALA A 72 -7.59 6.40 15.62
CA ALA A 72 -6.42 5.63 16.03
C ALA A 72 -5.44 5.43 14.86
N GLU A 73 -5.94 5.09 13.67
CA GLU A 73 -5.14 4.94 12.45
C GLU A 73 -4.43 6.24 12.07
N ARG A 74 -5.14 7.38 12.15
CA ARG A 74 -4.55 8.71 11.90
C ARG A 74 -3.45 9.04 12.90
N MET A 75 -3.67 8.75 14.19
CA MET A 75 -2.66 8.97 15.23
C MET A 75 -1.43 8.08 14.98
N PHE A 76 -1.65 6.82 14.66
CA PHE A 76 -0.59 5.86 14.39
C PHE A 76 0.28 6.28 13.20
N VAL A 77 -0.33 6.67 12.07
CA VAL A 77 0.42 7.17 10.91
C VAL A 77 1.22 8.43 11.24
N LYS A 78 0.64 9.37 12.01
CA LYS A 78 1.36 10.57 12.46
C LYS A 78 2.58 10.21 13.31
N LEU A 79 2.45 9.25 14.23
CA LEU A 79 3.55 8.78 15.07
C LEU A 79 4.64 8.13 14.21
N VAL A 80 4.29 7.26 13.27
CA VAL A 80 5.24 6.63 12.35
C VAL A 80 6.03 7.67 11.56
N ILE A 81 5.35 8.68 11.01
CA ILE A 81 5.97 9.78 10.27
C ILE A 81 6.90 10.61 11.17
N LYS A 82 6.54 10.83 12.43
CA LYS A 82 7.33 11.65 13.36
C LYS A 82 8.55 10.90 13.89
N LEU A 83 8.42 9.61 14.16
CA LEU A 83 9.40 8.81 14.89
C LEU A 83 10.35 8.01 13.99
N THR A 84 10.00 7.80 12.72
CA THR A 84 10.79 6.95 11.82
C THR A 84 11.28 7.71 10.59
N VAL A 85 12.55 7.50 10.22
CA VAL A 85 13.07 7.93 8.90
C VAL A 85 12.46 7.04 7.81
N GLY A 86 12.29 5.76 8.12
CA GLY A 86 11.48 4.80 7.40
C GLY A 86 11.34 3.51 8.20
N VAL A 87 10.37 2.69 7.82
CA VAL A 87 10.03 1.47 8.54
C VAL A 87 10.96 0.34 8.11
N ARG A 88 11.85 -0.10 9.01
CA ARG A 88 12.71 -1.28 8.83
C ARG A 88 12.23 -2.50 9.64
N SER A 89 11.34 -2.28 10.61
CA SER A 89 10.80 -3.35 11.43
C SER A 89 9.64 -4.05 10.70
N PRO A 90 9.66 -5.38 10.55
CA PRO A 90 8.58 -6.12 9.91
C PRO A 90 7.26 -5.99 10.68
N ILE A 91 7.31 -5.95 12.02
CA ILE A 91 6.12 -5.81 12.86
C ILE A 91 5.47 -4.45 12.62
N LEU A 92 6.28 -3.37 12.62
CA LEU A 92 5.78 -2.03 12.34
C LEU A 92 5.25 -1.92 10.91
N ALA A 93 5.94 -2.55 9.95
CA ALA A 93 5.53 -2.53 8.56
C ALA A 93 4.16 -3.20 8.36
N ARG A 94 3.94 -4.36 9.00
CA ARG A 94 2.64 -5.05 9.00
C ARG A 94 1.52 -4.20 9.58
N ALA A 95 1.78 -3.47 10.65
CA ALA A 95 0.78 -2.60 11.27
C ALA A 95 0.46 -1.37 10.40
N VAL A 96 1.45 -0.82 9.70
CA VAL A 96 1.28 0.38 8.85
C VAL A 96 0.67 0.05 7.48
N ALA A 97 1.00 -1.11 6.92
CA ALA A 97 0.60 -1.51 5.58
C ALA A 97 -0.90 -1.38 5.26
N PRO A 98 -1.84 -1.91 6.07
CA PRO A 98 -3.27 -1.81 5.76
C PRO A 98 -3.75 -0.36 5.74
N ILE A 99 -3.18 0.51 6.59
CA ILE A 99 -3.54 1.93 6.64
C ILE A 99 -3.07 2.65 5.37
N ILE A 100 -1.87 2.34 4.89
CA ILE A 100 -1.36 2.91 3.63
C ILE A 100 -2.16 2.39 2.44
N LYS A 101 -2.55 1.12 2.43
CA LYS A 101 -3.43 0.56 1.39
C LYS A 101 -4.76 1.30 1.31
N LYS A 102 -5.45 1.49 2.46
CA LYS A 102 -6.70 2.28 2.54
C LYS A 102 -6.52 3.69 1.98
N LEU A 103 -5.43 4.37 2.34
CA LEU A 103 -5.12 5.70 1.84
C LEU A 103 -4.94 5.72 0.32
N LEU A 104 -4.22 4.74 -0.24
CA LEU A 104 -4.00 4.65 -1.67
C LEU A 104 -5.31 4.42 -2.42
N GLU A 105 -6.14 3.49 -1.94
CA GLU A 105 -7.44 3.20 -2.52
C GLU A 105 -8.37 4.42 -2.48
N ALA A 106 -8.43 5.13 -1.36
CA ALA A 106 -9.22 6.35 -1.22
C ALA A 106 -8.74 7.49 -2.14
N VAL A 107 -7.47 7.48 -2.53
CA VAL A 107 -6.85 8.54 -3.34
C VAL A 107 -6.78 8.17 -4.83
N LYS A 108 -7.01 6.90 -5.23
CA LYS A 108 -6.93 6.42 -6.64
C LYS A 108 -7.63 7.32 -7.67
N GLY A 109 -8.72 8.00 -7.30
CA GLY A 109 -9.42 8.96 -8.17
C GLY A 109 -8.67 10.27 -8.48
N SER A 110 -7.54 10.55 -7.82
CA SER A 110 -6.75 11.78 -7.99
C SER A 110 -5.47 11.56 -8.81
N SER A 111 -5.64 11.24 -10.09
CA SER A 111 -4.58 10.83 -11.04
C SER A 111 -3.37 11.77 -11.09
N LYS A 112 -3.58 13.08 -11.26
CA LYS A 112 -2.49 14.07 -11.44
C LYS A 112 -1.52 14.10 -10.26
N PHE A 113 -2.04 14.06 -9.03
CA PHE A 113 -1.21 14.18 -7.82
C PHE A 113 -0.59 12.84 -7.41
N LEU A 114 -1.26 11.72 -7.67
CA LEU A 114 -0.64 10.40 -7.50
C LEU A 114 0.57 10.22 -8.42
N LYS A 115 0.49 10.68 -9.68
CA LYS A 115 1.66 10.74 -10.58
C LYS A 115 2.81 11.58 -10.00
N GLU A 116 2.51 12.70 -9.34
CA GLU A 116 3.51 13.59 -8.75
C GLU A 116 4.20 12.98 -7.51
N ILE A 117 3.44 12.31 -6.62
CA ILE A 117 4.02 11.67 -5.43
C ILE A 117 4.80 10.40 -5.79
N LEU A 118 4.18 9.54 -6.60
CA LEU A 118 4.64 8.17 -6.84
C LEU A 118 5.62 8.07 -8.01
N GLY A 119 5.73 9.16 -8.77
CA GLY A 119 6.31 9.10 -10.10
C GLY A 119 5.43 8.31 -11.07
N LYS A 120 5.83 8.36 -12.34
CA LYS A 120 5.09 7.74 -13.45
C LYS A 120 4.91 6.23 -13.28
N VAL A 121 5.98 5.52 -12.91
CA VAL A 121 5.95 4.06 -12.70
C VAL A 121 5.10 3.72 -11.48
N GLY A 122 5.32 4.36 -10.33
CA GLY A 122 4.56 4.06 -9.11
C GLY A 122 3.06 4.32 -9.28
N TYR A 123 2.69 5.40 -9.97
CA TYR A 123 1.30 5.67 -10.33
C TYR A 123 0.67 4.53 -11.14
N TRP A 124 1.29 4.17 -12.26
CA TRP A 124 0.74 3.15 -13.15
C TRP A 124 0.74 1.77 -12.50
N MET A 125 1.69 1.50 -11.60
CA MET A 125 1.72 0.27 -10.83
C MET A 125 0.51 0.16 -9.89
N VAL A 126 0.15 1.23 -9.18
CA VAL A 126 -1.02 1.29 -8.28
C VAL A 126 -2.34 1.26 -9.04
N VAL A 127 -2.40 1.88 -10.23
CA VAL A 127 -3.65 2.00 -11.00
C VAL A 127 -3.93 0.78 -11.86
N LYS A 128 -2.91 0.18 -12.50
CA LYS A 128 -3.08 -0.92 -13.46
C LYS A 128 -2.08 -2.06 -13.34
N GLY A 129 -0.87 -1.80 -12.83
CA GLY A 129 0.19 -2.80 -12.78
C GLY A 129 -0.19 -4.05 -12.00
N TRP A 130 -0.76 -3.87 -10.81
CA TRP A 130 -1.21 -4.98 -9.97
C TRP A 130 -2.37 -5.77 -10.60
N GLU A 131 -3.36 -5.08 -11.17
CA GLU A 131 -4.47 -5.72 -11.88
C GLU A 131 -3.96 -6.55 -13.07
N LYS A 132 -3.00 -5.99 -13.84
CA LYS A 132 -2.41 -6.70 -14.98
C LYS A 132 -1.57 -7.91 -14.56
N ALA A 133 -0.86 -7.81 -13.43
CA ALA A 133 -0.12 -8.93 -12.86
C ALA A 133 -1.05 -10.08 -12.45
N GLU A 134 -2.19 -9.76 -11.82
CA GLU A 134 -3.22 -10.73 -11.46
C GLU A 134 -3.86 -11.39 -12.69
N GLU A 135 -4.19 -10.60 -13.73
CA GLU A 135 -4.72 -11.10 -15.00
C GLU A 135 -3.77 -12.12 -15.65
N ILE A 136 -2.49 -11.77 -15.79
CA ILE A 136 -1.49 -12.64 -16.43
C ILE A 136 -1.20 -13.87 -15.57
N SER A 137 -1.15 -13.71 -14.25
CA SER A 137 -1.01 -14.82 -13.31
C SER A 137 -2.13 -15.85 -13.48
N ARG A 138 -3.39 -15.41 -13.58
CA ARG A 138 -4.55 -16.29 -13.80
C ARG A 138 -4.49 -16.98 -15.16
N LEU A 139 -4.09 -16.26 -16.21
CA LEU A 139 -3.95 -16.84 -17.55
C LEU A 139 -2.88 -17.95 -17.58
N ALA A 140 -1.72 -17.70 -16.98
CA ALA A 140 -0.66 -18.70 -16.90
C ALA A 140 -1.06 -19.94 -16.09
N GLN A 141 -1.85 -19.76 -15.02
CA GLN A 141 -2.44 -20.88 -14.29
C GLN A 141 -3.40 -21.70 -15.16
N SER A 142 -4.23 -21.03 -15.97
CA SER A 142 -5.14 -21.71 -16.90
C SER A 142 -4.41 -22.54 -17.98
N TRP A 143 -3.19 -22.15 -18.32
CA TRP A 143 -2.31 -22.88 -19.24
C TRP A 143 -1.50 -24.01 -18.56
N GLY A 144 -1.76 -24.29 -17.27
CA GLY A 144 -1.15 -25.37 -16.52
C GLY A 144 0.02 -24.97 -15.64
N ASN A 145 0.47 -23.70 -15.66
CA ASN A 145 1.50 -23.22 -14.74
C ASN A 145 0.90 -22.82 -13.38
N LYS A 146 0.68 -23.81 -12.52
CA LYS A 146 0.13 -23.58 -11.17
C LYS A 146 0.97 -22.61 -10.34
N ALA A 147 2.30 -22.59 -10.50
CA ALA A 147 3.19 -21.71 -9.74
C ALA A 147 3.01 -20.22 -10.08
N ALA A 148 2.36 -19.90 -11.20
CA ALA A 148 2.10 -18.53 -11.61
C ALA A 148 1.20 -17.75 -10.64
N HIS A 149 0.49 -18.42 -9.73
CA HIS A 149 -0.27 -17.73 -8.66
C HIS A 149 0.60 -16.74 -7.86
N LYS A 150 1.89 -17.03 -7.69
CA LYS A 150 2.84 -16.18 -6.95
C LYS A 150 3.16 -14.88 -7.68
N TRP A 151 3.06 -14.85 -9.01
CA TRP A 151 3.42 -13.69 -9.82
C TRP A 151 2.54 -12.47 -9.51
N ALA A 152 1.29 -12.68 -9.14
CA ALA A 152 0.37 -11.61 -8.76
C ALA A 152 0.82 -10.86 -7.49
N GLU A 153 1.63 -11.50 -6.66
CA GLU A 153 2.18 -10.94 -5.41
C GLU A 153 3.61 -10.37 -5.62
N GLU A 154 4.24 -10.65 -6.76
CA GLU A 154 5.60 -10.21 -7.02
C GLU A 154 5.65 -8.75 -7.49
N VAL A 155 6.09 -7.86 -6.59
CA VAL A 155 6.32 -6.43 -6.90
C VAL A 155 7.20 -6.24 -8.14
N GLY A 156 8.22 -7.09 -8.31
CA GLY A 156 9.12 -7.04 -9.46
C GLY A 156 8.37 -7.31 -10.77
N PHE A 157 7.49 -8.29 -10.77
CA PHE A 157 6.64 -8.64 -11.90
C PHE A 157 5.62 -7.53 -12.21
N ALA A 158 4.91 -7.03 -11.19
CA ALA A 158 3.98 -5.91 -11.35
C ALA A 158 4.68 -4.64 -11.87
N ARG A 159 5.90 -4.35 -11.39
CA ARG A 159 6.73 -3.23 -11.86
C ARG A 159 7.18 -3.43 -13.31
N TYR A 160 7.63 -4.63 -13.66
CA TYR A 160 8.02 -4.98 -15.03
C TYR A 160 6.85 -4.76 -15.99
N LEU A 161 5.68 -5.34 -15.71
CA LEU A 161 4.48 -5.17 -16.53
C LEU A 161 4.05 -3.71 -16.63
N THR A 162 4.19 -2.96 -15.56
CA THR A 162 3.92 -1.52 -15.54
C THR A 162 4.82 -0.78 -16.53
N ILE A 163 6.13 -1.02 -16.49
CA ILE A 163 7.09 -0.38 -17.38
C ILE A 163 6.81 -0.76 -18.84
N MET A 164 6.46 -2.02 -19.10
CA MET A 164 6.15 -2.50 -20.44
C MET A 164 4.86 -1.89 -21.03
N ASN A 165 3.86 -1.56 -20.19
CA ASN A 165 2.53 -1.15 -20.65
C ASN A 165 2.22 0.35 -20.43
N MET A 166 3.08 1.10 -19.72
CA MET A 166 2.78 2.48 -19.35
C MET A 166 2.60 3.43 -20.54
N SER A 167 3.33 3.24 -21.64
CA SER A 167 3.17 4.05 -22.86
C SER A 167 1.77 3.85 -23.48
N ILE A 168 1.28 2.61 -23.49
CA ILE A 168 -0.06 2.25 -23.96
C ILE A 168 -1.12 2.87 -23.06
N TRP A 169 -0.90 2.87 -21.74
CA TRP A 169 -1.85 3.41 -20.78
C TRP A 169 -1.94 4.94 -20.81
N GLU A 170 -0.83 5.61 -21.14
CA GLU A 170 -0.80 7.07 -21.35
C GLU A 170 -1.56 7.49 -22.59
N GLY A 171 -1.32 6.84 -23.74
CA GLY A 171 -2.08 7.15 -24.95
C GLY A 171 -3.59 6.98 -24.76
N LYS A 172 -4.00 5.99 -23.96
CA LYS A 172 -5.42 5.76 -23.59
C LYS A 172 -5.98 6.71 -22.54
N SER A 173 -5.14 7.39 -21.74
CA SER A 173 -5.62 8.44 -20.82
C SER A 173 -5.80 9.76 -21.54
N ASP A 174 -4.92 10.06 -22.49
CA ASP A 174 -4.94 11.34 -23.21
C ASP A 174 -6.10 11.38 -24.23
N ALA A 175 -6.41 10.24 -24.86
CA ALA A 175 -7.56 10.10 -25.76
C ALA A 175 -8.95 10.16 -25.07
N ARG A 176 -9.02 10.17 -23.73
CA ARG A 176 -10.29 10.32 -22.99
C ARG A 176 -10.60 11.77 -22.60
N HIS A 177 -9.71 12.70 -22.93
CA HIS A 177 -9.83 14.12 -22.63
C HIS A 177 -9.99 14.98 -23.89
N LEU A 178 -10.14 14.33 -25.06
CA LEU A 178 -10.54 14.91 -26.35
C LEU A 178 -11.95 14.39 -26.69
#